data_AF-A0A4D7ANL9-F1
#
_entry.id   AF-A0A4D7ANL9-F1
#
_cell.length_a   1.000
_cell.length_b   1.000
_cell.length_c   1.000
_cell.angle_alpha   90.00
_cell.angle_beta   90.00
_cell.angle_gamma   90.00
#
_symmetry.space_group_name_H-M   'P 1'
#
loop_
_entity.id
_entity.type
_entity.pdbx_description
1 polymer ?
#
loop_
_entity_poly.entity_id
_entity_poly.type
_entity_poly.pdbx_seq_one_letter_code
_entity_poly.pdbx_strand_id
1 'polypeptide(L)'
;MLRLKATKTSLYKLVAEFVPNLPPMRSGTSFTKYPRTPDYALDWITQEWDTAHAFFSTCMGRPLLSIEIRSGETGKTVNRTTHALNLRDLRERGMVEEFITAAERRRVERSADNGGLSPAT
;
A
#
# COMPACT_ATOMS: atom_id res chain seq x y z
N MET A 1 -5.77 -6.72 -13.46
CA MET A 1 -4.77 -7.02 -12.39
C MET A 1 -5.17 -6.28 -11.13
N LEU A 2 -4.78 -6.75 -9.95
CA LEU A 2 -5.04 -6.05 -8.68
C LEU A 2 -3.81 -5.25 -8.26
N ARG A 3 -4.03 -4.06 -7.68
CA ARG A 3 -2.97 -3.28 -7.02
C ARG A 3 -3.46 -2.71 -5.70
N LEU A 4 -2.52 -2.38 -4.82
CA LEU A 4 -2.83 -1.72 -3.56
C LEU A 4 -3.29 -0.28 -3.79
N LYS A 5 -4.28 0.12 -3.01
CA LYS A 5 -4.83 1.47 -2.97
C LYS A 5 -5.08 1.86 -1.52
N ALA A 6 -4.14 2.56 -0.91
CA ALA A 6 -4.35 3.06 0.45
C ALA A 6 -4.58 4.57 0.45
N THR A 7 -5.47 5.00 1.35
CA THR A 7 -5.58 6.36 1.83
C THR A 7 -4.91 6.45 3.21
N LYS A 8 -4.64 7.68 3.68
CA LYS A 8 -4.18 7.90 5.06
C LYS A 8 -5.08 7.20 6.07
N THR A 9 -6.40 7.33 5.93
CA THR A 9 -7.39 6.74 6.85
C THR A 9 -7.36 5.21 6.84
N SER A 10 -7.34 4.58 5.66
CA SER A 10 -7.34 3.11 5.58
C SER A 10 -6.03 2.52 6.10
N LEU A 11 -4.88 3.14 5.78
CA LEU A 11 -3.60 2.66 6.27
C LEU A 11 -3.47 2.87 7.79
N TYR A 12 -3.92 4.01 8.30
CA TYR A 12 -3.97 4.26 9.73
C TYR A 12 -4.77 3.19 10.49
N LYS A 13 -5.98 2.86 10.01
CA LYS A 13 -6.81 1.81 10.61
C LYS A 13 -6.13 0.45 10.58
N LEU A 14 -5.46 0.11 9.48
CA LEU A 14 -4.71 -1.15 9.37
C LEU A 14 -3.54 -1.21 10.36
N VAL A 15 -2.76 -0.13 10.49
CA VAL A 15 -1.63 -0.06 11.44
C VAL A 15 -2.12 -0.12 12.88
N ALA A 16 -3.24 0.52 13.20
CA ALA A 16 -3.84 0.53 14.53
C ALA A 16 -4.27 -0.86 15.04
N GLU A 17 -4.39 -1.86 14.17
CA GLU A 17 -4.65 -3.26 14.58
C GLU A 17 -3.41 -3.93 15.20
N PHE A 18 -2.22 -3.45 14.86
CA PHE A 18 -0.94 -4.03 15.30
C PHE A 18 -0.19 -3.13 16.29
N VAL A 19 -0.48 -1.83 16.30
CA VAL A 19 0.21 -0.84 17.13
C VAL A 19 -0.74 -0.31 18.20
N PRO A 20 -0.62 -0.75 19.46
CA PRO A 20 -1.38 -0.15 20.55
C PRO A 20 -0.95 1.31 20.74
N ASN A 21 -1.90 2.17 21.12
CA ASN A 21 -1.66 3.59 21.37
C ASN A 21 -1.06 4.39 20.18
N LEU A 22 -1.39 4.00 18.94
CA LEU A 22 -1.00 4.76 17.75
C LEU A 22 -1.43 6.24 17.90
N PRO A 23 -0.53 7.23 17.66
CA PRO A 23 -0.87 8.63 17.83
C PRO A 23 -2.07 9.08 16.97
N PRO A 24 -2.72 10.21 17.31
CA PRO A 24 -3.87 10.69 16.54
C PRO A 24 -3.53 10.90 15.06
N MET A 25 -4.37 10.38 14.16
CA MET A 25 -4.10 10.37 12.72
C MET A 25 -3.76 11.75 12.12
N ARG A 26 -4.44 12.83 12.55
CA ARG A 26 -4.27 14.16 11.95
C ARG A 26 -2.95 14.84 12.34
N SER A 27 -2.55 14.74 13.60
CA SER A 27 -1.42 15.49 14.17
C SER A 27 -0.19 14.63 14.49
N GLY A 28 -0.38 13.34 14.75
CA GLY A 28 0.68 12.44 15.23
C GLY A 28 1.17 11.43 14.19
N THR A 29 0.64 11.46 12.96
CA THR A 29 1.09 10.54 11.90
C THR A 29 1.28 11.26 10.57
N SER A 30 2.31 10.87 9.82
CA SER A 30 2.56 11.30 8.45
C SER A 30 2.24 10.16 7.48
N PHE A 31 1.57 10.46 6.37
CA PHE A 31 1.24 9.47 5.34
C PHE A 31 2.02 9.78 4.07
N THR A 32 2.67 8.75 3.55
CA THR A 32 3.45 8.83 2.31
C THR A 32 2.87 7.86 1.28
N LYS A 33 2.63 8.35 0.08
CA LYS A 33 2.40 7.51 -1.11
C LYS A 33 3.65 7.58 -1.97
N TYR A 34 4.29 6.45 -2.23
CA TYR A 34 5.51 6.45 -3.02
C TYR A 34 5.21 6.70 -4.50
N PRO A 35 6.00 7.55 -5.18
CA PRO A 35 5.84 7.75 -6.62
C PRO A 35 6.13 6.46 -7.38
N ARG A 36 5.36 6.20 -8.44
CA ARG A 36 5.60 5.12 -9.43
C ARG A 36 5.43 3.69 -8.92
N THR A 37 5.25 3.48 -7.62
CA THR A 37 4.91 2.17 -7.04
C THR A 37 3.60 2.26 -6.24
N PRO A 38 2.83 1.18 -6.12
CA PRO A 38 1.63 1.14 -5.29
C PRO A 38 1.99 0.92 -3.81
N ASP A 39 3.05 1.56 -3.33
CA ASP A 39 3.55 1.43 -1.96
C ASP A 39 3.17 2.64 -1.13
N TYR A 40 2.94 2.41 0.15
CA TYR A 40 2.48 3.43 1.09
C TYR A 40 3.23 3.31 2.40
N ALA A 41 3.41 4.42 3.09
CA ALA A 41 3.95 4.42 4.44
C ALA A 41 3.14 5.28 5.39
N LEU A 42 3.25 4.94 6.67
CA LEU A 42 2.76 5.73 7.78
C LEU A 42 3.91 5.88 8.79
N ASP A 43 4.29 7.12 9.07
CA ASP A 43 5.35 7.46 10.03
C ASP A 43 4.75 8.09 11.28
N TRP A 44 5.31 7.79 12.45
CA TRP A 44 4.97 8.45 13.71
C TRP A 44 6.14 8.41 14.71
N ILE A 45 5.98 9.16 15.80
CA ILE A 45 6.88 9.11 16.96
C ILE A 45 6.20 8.33 18.08
N THR A 46 6.88 7.38 18.69
CA THR A 46 6.35 6.60 19.82
C THR A 46 6.35 7.43 21.11
N GLN A 47 5.75 6.91 22.19
CA GLN A 47 5.74 7.60 23.48
C GLN A 47 7.14 7.71 24.08
N GLU A 48 8.02 6.78 23.72
CA GLU A 48 9.44 6.69 24.10
C GLU A 48 10.34 7.59 23.24
N TRP A 49 9.77 8.44 22.39
CA TRP A 49 10.49 9.31 21.44
C TRP A 49 11.29 8.57 20.36
N ASP A 50 10.91 7.31 20.09
CA ASP A 50 11.46 6.55 18.96
C ASP A 50 10.75 6.90 17.66
N THR A 51 11.45 6.68 16.55
CA THR A 51 10.89 6.84 15.20
C THR A 51 10.27 5.53 14.74
N ALA A 52 9.01 5.56 14.32
CA ALA A 52 8.30 4.39 13.84
C ALA A 52 7.87 4.58 12.38
N HIS A 53 8.05 3.51 11.59
CA HIS A 53 7.78 3.47 10.17
C HIS A 53 6.99 2.20 9.83
N ALA A 54 5.74 2.38 9.39
CA ALA A 54 4.96 1.31 8.80
C ALA A 54 5.03 1.39 7.27
N PHE A 55 5.55 0.35 6.63
CA PHE A 55 5.65 0.23 5.17
C PHE A 55 4.66 -0.83 4.65
N PHE A 56 3.76 -0.40 3.77
CA PHE A 56 2.72 -1.23 3.16
C PHE A 56 2.96 -1.37 1.66
N SER A 57 3.28 -2.58 1.23
CA SER A 57 3.69 -2.89 -0.15
C SER A 57 3.28 -4.32 -0.53
N THR A 58 3.47 -4.68 -1.79
CA THR A 58 3.38 -6.08 -2.26
C THR A 58 4.76 -6.67 -2.46
N CYS A 59 5.06 -7.76 -1.76
CA CYS A 59 6.26 -8.56 -2.00
C CYS A 59 5.87 -9.91 -2.60
N MET A 60 6.45 -10.28 -3.75
CA MET A 60 6.15 -11.54 -4.47
C MET A 60 4.64 -11.77 -4.68
N GLY A 61 3.90 -10.70 -5.01
CA GLY A 61 2.45 -10.75 -5.24
C GLY A 61 1.60 -10.85 -3.98
N ARG A 62 2.20 -10.80 -2.78
CA ARG A 62 1.49 -10.84 -1.49
C ARG A 62 1.57 -9.48 -0.79
N PRO A 63 0.44 -8.94 -0.29
CA PRO A 63 0.45 -7.70 0.47
C PRO A 63 1.09 -7.92 1.85
N LEU A 64 2.04 -7.05 2.20
CA LEU A 64 2.75 -7.07 3.48
C LEU A 64 2.69 -5.69 4.14
N LEU A 65 2.55 -5.69 5.47
CA LEU A 65 2.80 -4.53 6.31
C LEU A 65 4.03 -4.81 7.17
N SER A 66 5.11 -4.07 6.96
CA SER A 66 6.27 -4.08 7.86
C SER A 66 6.16 -2.89 8.80
N ILE A 67 6.36 -3.09 10.10
CA ILE A 67 6.47 -2.01 11.08
C ILE A 67 7.87 -2.08 11.68
N GLU A 68 8.62 -1.01 11.55
CA GLU A 68 9.95 -0.85 12.13
C GLU A 68 9.93 0.30 13.13
N ILE A 69 10.53 0.08 14.30
CA ILE A 69 10.77 1.10 15.32
C ILE A 69 12.27 1.24 15.48
N ARG A 70 12.77 2.47 15.36
CA ARG A 70 14.17 2.83 15.51
C ARG A 70 14.34 3.81 16.65
N SER A 71 15.32 3.52 17.49
CA SER A 71 15.67 4.32 18.66
C SER A 71 15.89 5.77 18.26
N GLY A 72 15.21 6.70 18.93
CA GLY A 72 15.40 8.13 18.71
C GLY A 72 16.82 8.60 19.08
N GLU A 73 17.43 7.96 20.08
CA GLU A 73 18.78 8.28 20.57
C GLU A 73 19.89 7.71 19.69
N THR A 74 19.79 6.44 19.32
CA THR A 74 20.89 5.71 18.66
C THR A 74 20.66 5.50 17.15
N GLY A 75 19.44 5.72 16.67
CA GLY A 75 19.03 5.43 15.30
C GLY A 75 19.00 3.93 14.95
N LYS A 76 19.30 3.03 15.88
CA LYS A 76 19.29 1.58 15.65
C LYS A 76 17.88 1.01 15.71
N THR A 77 17.62 -0.04 14.94
CA THR A 77 16.33 -0.75 14.99
C THR A 77 16.16 -1.41 16.36
N VAL A 78 15.10 -1.02 17.06
CA VAL A 78 14.69 -1.55 18.36
C VAL A 78 13.73 -2.72 18.17
N ASN A 79 12.82 -2.59 17.20
CA ASN A 79 11.84 -3.62 16.89
C ASN A 79 11.56 -3.62 15.39
N ARG A 80 11.31 -4.81 14.84
CA ARG A 80 10.74 -4.96 13.52
C ARG A 80 9.77 -6.14 13.47
N THR A 81 8.57 -5.88 12.99
CA THR A 81 7.54 -6.89 12.74
C THR A 81 7.08 -6.82 11.29
N THR A 82 6.58 -7.94 10.78
CA THR A 82 6.04 -8.01 9.43
C THR A 82 4.79 -8.88 9.43
N HIS A 83 3.72 -8.35 8.86
CA HIS A 83 2.41 -8.96 8.82
C HIS A 83 2.04 -9.29 7.38
N ALA A 84 1.80 -10.56 7.11
CA ALA A 84 1.20 -10.98 5.86
C ALA A 84 -0.30 -10.70 5.91
N LEU A 85 -0.82 -10.05 4.88
CA LEU A 85 -2.20 -9.59 4.83
C LEU A 85 -3.01 -10.45 3.86
N ASN A 86 -4.29 -10.63 4.19
CA ASN A 86 -5.23 -11.34 3.32
C ASN A 86 -5.80 -10.40 2.26
N LEU A 87 -5.81 -10.82 1.00
CA LEU A 87 -6.40 -10.06 -0.11
C LEU A 87 -7.91 -9.84 0.06
N ARG A 88 -8.63 -10.78 0.68
CA ARG A 88 -10.06 -10.65 0.95
C ARG A 88 -10.32 -9.49 1.92
N ASP A 89 -9.62 -9.48 3.05
CA ASP A 89 -9.78 -8.45 4.08
C ASP A 89 -9.41 -7.07 3.52
N LEU A 90 -8.34 -6.99 2.70
CA LEU A 90 -7.97 -5.75 2.04
C LEU A 90 -9.01 -5.29 1.01
N ARG A 91 -9.68 -6.20 0.31
CA ARG A 91 -10.80 -5.85 -0.58
C ARG A 91 -11.99 -5.31 0.21
N GLU A 92 -12.35 -5.96 1.31
CA GLU A 92 -13.44 -5.52 2.20
C GLU A 92 -13.16 -4.13 2.80
N ARG A 93 -11.88 -3.79 3.00
CA ARG A 93 -11.41 -2.46 3.43
C ARG A 93 -11.27 -1.43 2.30
N GLY A 94 -11.52 -1.83 1.05
CA GLY A 94 -11.32 -0.97 -0.13
C GLY A 94 -9.85 -0.63 -0.42
N MET A 95 -8.91 -1.43 0.09
CA MET A 95 -7.47 -1.22 -0.02
C MET A 95 -6.82 -1.87 -1.26
N VAL A 96 -7.64 -2.40 -2.15
CA VAL A 96 -7.23 -3.02 -3.42
C VAL A 96 -8.15 -2.51 -4.53
N GLU A 97 -7.58 -2.22 -5.69
CA GLU A 97 -8.36 -1.89 -6.89
C GLU A 97 -7.92 -2.71 -8.09
N GLU A 98 -8.84 -2.90 -9.03
CA GLU A 98 -8.52 -3.43 -10.35
C GLU A 98 -7.86 -2.36 -11.21
N PHE A 99 -6.81 -2.75 -11.91
CA PHE A 99 -6.14 -1.92 -12.89
C PHE A 99 -5.77 -2.74 -14.13
N ILE A 100 -5.76 -2.06 -15.27
CA ILE A 100 -5.29 -2.57 -16.55
C ILE A 100 -3.89 -2.01 -16.77
N THR A 101 -2.92 -2.86 -17.12
CA THR A 101 -1.58 -2.37 -17.43
C THR A 101 -1.59 -1.59 -18.74
N ALA A 102 -0.63 -0.70 -18.93
CA ALA A 102 -0.47 -0.01 -20.21
C ALA A 102 -0.26 -0.99 -21.39
N ALA A 103 0.30 -2.18 -21.12
CA ALA A 103 0.48 -3.22 -22.13
C ALA A 103 -0.86 -3.89 -22.49
N GLU A 104 -1.65 -4.26 -21.48
CA GLU A 104 -2.99 -4.84 -21.68
C GLU A 104 -3.92 -3.86 -22.39
N ARG A 105 -3.88 -2.58 -22.00
CA ARG A 105 -4.65 -1.53 -22.69
C ARG A 105 -4.31 -1.45 -24.19
N ARG A 106 -3.01 -1.42 -24.53
CA ARG A 106 -2.54 -1.42 -25.92
C ARG A 106 -2.95 -2.68 -26.68
N ARG A 107 -3.01 -3.84 -26.02
CA ARG A 107 -3.48 -5.08 -26.64
C ARG A 107 -4.96 -5.02 -27.00
N VAL A 108 -5.79 -4.50 -26.09
CA VAL A 108 -7.23 -4.32 -26.32
C VAL A 108 -7.47 -3.35 -27.48
N GLU A 109 -6.79 -2.21 -27.49
CA GLU A 109 -6.89 -1.20 -28.55
C GLU A 109 -6.52 -1.79 -29.92
N ARG A 110 -5.42 -2.55 -30.04
CA ARG A 110 -5.06 -3.23 -31.29
C ARG A 110 -6.04 -4.33 -31.72
N SER A 111 -6.70 -4.99 -30.77
CA SER A 111 -7.67 -6.05 -31.07
C SER A 111 -8.98 -5.46 -31.61
N ALA A 112 -9.34 -4.24 -31.20
CA ALA A 112 -10.50 -3.52 -31.71
C ALA A 112 -10.30 -3.08 -33.18
N ASP A 113 -9.10 -2.65 -33.55
CA ASP A 113 -8.78 -2.23 -34.93
C ASP A 113 -8.80 -3.40 -35.93
N ASN A 114 -8.52 -4.63 -35.50
CA ASN A 114 -8.48 -5.82 -36.37
C ASN A 114 -9.87 -6.46 -36.64
N GLY A 115 -10.96 -5.95 -36.05
CA GLY A 115 -12.32 -6.46 -36.26
C GLY A 115 -13.09 -5.82 -37.42
N GLY A 116 -12.53 -4.78 -38.05
CA GLY A 116 -13.17 -4.01 -39.12
C GLY A 116 -12.81 -4.49 -40.52
N LEU A 117 -13.09 -5.74 -40.87
CA LEU A 117 -13.14 -6.16 -42.27
C LEU A 117 -14.50 -5.73 -42.84
N SER A 118 -14.54 -4.56 -43.48
CA SER A 118 -15.65 -4.17 -44.36
C SER A 118 -15.86 -5.26 -45.42
N PRO A 119 -17.11 -5.69 -45.69
CA PRO A 119 -17.36 -6.58 -46.81
C PRO A 119 -17.09 -5.78 -48.09
N ALA A 120 -16.12 -6.25 -48.89
CA ALA A 120 -15.87 -5.72 -50.22
C ALA A 120 -17.16 -5.87 -51.06
N THR A 121 -17.70 -4.75 -51.52
CA THR A 121 -18.75 -4.69 -52.55
C THR A 121 -18.12 -4.66 -53.93
#